data_AF-B4VSR6-F1
#
_entry.id   AF-B4VSR6-F1
#
_cell.length_a   1.000
_cell.length_b   1.000
_cell.length_c   1.000
_cell.angle_alpha   90.00
_cell.angle_beta   90.00
_cell.angle_gamma   90.00
#
_symmetry.space_group_name_H-M   'P 1'
#
loop_
_entity.id
_entity.type
_entity.pdbx_description
1 polymer ?
#
loop_
_entity_poly.entity_id
_entity_poly.type
_entity_poly.pdbx_seq_one_letter_code
_entity_poly.pdbx_strand_id
1 'polypeptide(L)' 'MQGLQKPRLERAIGVIYLPQTERVSHYFQARLPEQFDAIIHFDETRAVEPLERTPRWDRGEAPETFPMGV' A
#
# COMPACT_ATOMS: atom_id res chain seq x y z
N MET A 1 11.87 20.42 -14.86
CA MET A 1 11.27 19.70 -13.72
C MET A 1 11.56 20.35 -12.34
N GLN A 2 11.61 21.68 -12.22
CA GLN A 2 11.91 22.32 -10.91
C GLN A 2 10.80 22.13 -9.85
N GLY A 3 9.54 21.94 -10.27
CA GLY A 3 8.40 21.86 -9.33
C GLY A 3 8.36 20.64 -8.40
N LEU A 4 9.06 19.55 -8.75
CA LEU A 4 9.07 18.29 -7.99
C LEU A 4 10.33 18.10 -7.14
N GLN A 5 11.29 19.02 -7.20
CA GLN A 5 12.54 18.94 -6.44
C GLN A 5 12.37 19.33 -4.97
N LYS A 6 11.29 20.02 -4.63
CA LYS A 6 10.99 20.35 -3.23
C LYS A 6 10.59 19.07 -2.49
N PRO A 7 11.20 18.76 -1.33
CA PRO A 7 10.75 17.67 -0.48
C PRO A 7 9.26 17.81 -0.14
N ARG A 8 8.53 16.70 -0.27
CA ARG A 8 7.12 16.59 0.11
C ARG A 8 6.92 15.34 0.93
N LEU A 9 5.84 15.29 1.68
CA LEU A 9 5.41 14.07 2.34
C LEU A 9 4.92 13.08 1.28
N GLU A 10 5.67 11.99 1.11
CA GLU A 10 5.26 10.81 0.37
C GLU A 10 4.63 9.82 1.35
N ARG A 11 3.55 9.17 0.91
CA ARG A 11 2.88 8.09 1.61
C ARG A 11 3.17 6.79 0.86
N ALA A 12 3.89 5.85 1.46
CA ALA A 12 4.01 4.50 0.89
C ALA A 12 3.51 3.43 1.86
N ILE A 13 2.60 2.59 1.35
CA ILE A 13 2.00 1.48 2.08
C ILE A 13 2.46 0.19 1.44
N GLY A 14 3.10 -0.67 2.23
CA GLY A 14 3.51 -2.01 1.83
C GLY A 14 2.46 -3.06 2.20
N VAL A 15 2.93 -4.21 2.69
CA VAL A 15 2.07 -5.35 3.06
C VAL A 15 1.24 -5.07 4.31
N ILE A 16 1.81 -4.36 5.29
CA ILE A 16 1.17 -4.09 6.59
C ILE A 16 0.68 -2.64 6.60
N TYR A 17 -0.61 -2.47 6.91
CA TYR A 17 -1.24 -1.18 7.10
C TYR A 17 -1.88 -1.10 8.49
N LEU A 18 -1.39 -0.20 9.33
CA LEU A 18 -1.96 0.12 10.63
C LEU A 18 -2.39 1.59 10.66
N PRO A 19 -3.69 1.90 10.54
CA PRO A 19 -4.19 3.28 10.41
C PRO A 19 -3.76 4.19 11.56
N GLN A 20 -3.67 3.65 12.77
CA GLN A 20 -3.40 4.40 13.99
C GLN A 20 -1.99 5.01 14.00
N THR A 21 -1.04 4.41 13.26
CA THR A 21 0.35 4.89 13.19
C THR A 21 0.74 5.38 11.80
N GLU A 22 -0.21 5.50 10.86
CA GLU A 22 0.06 5.76 9.45
C GLU A 22 1.01 6.95 9.22
N ARG A 23 0.75 8.09 9.87
CA ARG A 23 1.58 9.29 9.70
C ARG A 23 3.04 9.11 10.14
N VAL A 24 3.30 8.23 11.10
CA VAL A 24 4.65 7.97 11.62
C VAL A 24 5.30 6.81 10.88
N SER A 25 4.53 5.80 10.50
CA SER A 25 5.04 4.56 9.92
C SER A 25 5.12 4.57 8.39
N HIS A 26 4.31 5.39 7.70
CA HIS A 26 4.12 5.30 6.25
C HIS A 26 4.29 6.63 5.51
N TYR A 27 4.59 7.72 6.23
CA TYR A 27 4.88 9.01 5.62
C TYR A 27 6.36 9.41 5.80
N PHE A 28 6.99 9.86 4.72
CA PHE A 28 8.39 10.28 4.70
C PHE A 28 8.59 11.52 3.84
N GLN A 29 9.64 12.28 4.11
CA GLN A 29 10.05 13.36 3.21
C GLN A 29 10.75 12.75 2.00
N ALA A 30 10.20 12.98 0.81
CA ALA A 30 10.75 12.48 -0.44
C ALA A 30 10.87 13.59 -1.47
N ARG A 31 11.86 13.46 -2.34
CA ARG A 31 11.99 14.22 -3.59
C ARG A 31 11.72 13.26 -4.73
N LEU A 32 10.54 13.38 -5.33
CA LEU A 32 10.06 12.46 -6.36
C LEU A 32 11.09 12.14 -7.48
N PRO A 33 11.79 13.12 -8.09
CA PRO A 33 12.73 12.82 -9.17
C PRO A 33 14.05 12.17 -8.70
N GLU A 34 14.31 12.11 -7.39
CA GLU A 34 15.45 11.37 -6.84
C GLU A 34 15.12 9.88 -6.62
N GLN A 35 13.83 9.53 -6.59
CA GLN A 35 13.35 8.17 -6.28
C GLN A 35 12.82 7.44 -7.51
N PHE A 36 12.27 8.16 -8.50
CA PHE A 36 11.62 7.57 -9.66
C PHE A 36 12.02 8.26 -10.96
N ASP A 37 12.23 7.47 -12.02
CA ASP A 37 12.47 7.99 -13.37
C ASP A 37 11.18 8.49 -14.04
N ALA A 38 10.03 7.91 -13.67
CA ALA A 38 8.72 8.25 -14.20
C ALA A 38 7.62 8.01 -13.15
N ILE A 39 6.54 8.79 -13.24
CA ILE A 39 5.38 8.69 -12.35
C ILE A 39 4.11 8.75 -13.19
N ILE A 40 3.15 7.88 -12.86
CA ILE A 40 1.79 7.92 -13.39
C ILE A 40 0.88 8.34 -12.25
N HIS A 41 0.16 9.43 -12.44
CA HIS A 41 -0.75 9.98 -11.44
C HIS A 41 -2.16 9.48 -11.68
N PHE A 42 -2.80 8.98 -10.63
CA PHE A 42 -4.21 8.61 -10.60
C PHE A 42 -4.89 9.42 -9.49
N ASP A 43 -5.92 10.20 -9.82
CA ASP A 43 -6.65 11.00 -8.83
C ASP A 43 -7.43 10.12 -7.85
N GLU A 44 -7.97 9.01 -8.36
CA GLU A 44 -8.77 8.06 -7.59
C GLU A 44 -8.28 6.64 -7.83
N THR A 45 -8.29 5.83 -6.78
CA THR A 45 -7.93 4.41 -6.84
C THR A 45 -8.98 3.60 -6.07
N ARG A 46 -9.06 2.30 -6.38
CA ARG A 46 -9.92 1.35 -5.67
C ARG A 46 -9.10 0.12 -5.27
N ALA A 47 -9.60 -0.63 -4.30
CA ALA A 47 -9.00 -1.89 -3.91
C ALA A 47 -8.89 -2.85 -5.11
N VAL A 48 -7.79 -3.59 -5.19
CA VAL A 48 -7.62 -4.64 -6.20
C VAL A 48 -8.60 -5.78 -5.96
N GLU A 49 -9.12 -6.34 -7.06
CA GLU A 49 -9.92 -7.55 -7.01
C GLU A 49 -8.99 -8.77 -7.13
N PRO A 50 -9.06 -9.75 -6.22
CA PRO A 50 -8.29 -10.98 -6.34
C PRO A 50 -8.63 -11.72 -7.63
N LEU A 51 -7.60 -12.19 -8.35
CA LEU A 51 -7.78 -13.02 -9.55
C LEU A 51 -8.40 -14.38 -9.20
N GLU A 52 -8.03 -14.94 -8.04
CA GLU A 52 -8.60 -16.15 -7.48
C GLU A 52 -9.30 -15.84 -6.15
N ARG A 53 -10.60 -16.12 -6.09
CA ARG A 53 -11.36 -16.05 -4.84
C ARG A 53 -11.08 -17.31 -4.04
N THR A 54 -10.23 -17.21 -3.03
CA THR A 54 -10.06 -18.29 -2.05
C THR A 54 -11.17 -18.21 -0.99
N PRO A 55 -11.54 -19.31 -0.31
CA PRO A 55 -12.57 -19.32 0.73
C PRO A 55 -12.36 -18.30 1.87
N ARG A 56 -11.13 -17.77 2.03
CA ARG A 56 -10.79 -16.65 2.93
C ARG A 56 -11.55 -15.36 2.61
N TRP A 57 -11.91 -15.14 1.34
CA TRP A 57 -12.60 -13.93 0.92
C TRP A 57 -14.11 -13.94 1.20
N ASP A 58 -14.69 -15.12 1.40
CA ASP A 58 -16.13 -15.26 1.66
C ASP A 58 -16.46 -15.34 3.18
N ARG A 59 -15.49 -15.57 4.08
CA ARG A 59 -15.75 -15.81 5.52
C ARG A 59 -14.75 -15.22 6.52
N GLY A 60 -13.93 -14.24 6.12
CA GLY A 60 -12.88 -13.68 6.99
C GLY A 60 -11.63 -14.56 7.06
N GLU A 61 -10.62 -14.11 7.82
CA GLU A 61 -9.32 -14.78 7.94
C GLU A 61 -9.49 -16.28 8.22
N ALA A 62 -8.94 -17.12 7.33
CA ALA A 62 -8.88 -18.55 7.65
C ALA A 62 -7.91 -18.72 8.81
N PRO A 63 -8.20 -19.65 9.73
CA PRO A 63 -7.36 -19.90 10.89
C PRO A 63 -5.90 -20.10 10.48
N GLU A 64 -4.97 -19.80 11.40
CA GLU A 64 -3.53 -19.99 11.22
C GLU A 64 -3.15 -21.42 10.76
N THR A 65 -4.07 -22.36 10.95
CA THR A 65 -3.94 -23.76 10.54
C THR A 65 -4.40 -24.06 9.11
N PHE A 66 -4.84 -23.11 8.30
CA PHE A 66 -5.26 -23.44 6.92
C PHE A 66 -4.06 -23.83 6.01
N PRO A 67 -4.14 -24.90 5.20
CA PRO A 67 -5.26 -25.82 4.99
C PRO A 67 -5.25 -27.07 5.92
N MET A 68 -4.24 -27.23 6.76
CA MET A 68 -4.07 -28.38 7.65
C MET A 68 -4.48 -28.03 9.09
N GLY A 69 -5.75 -28.20 9.40
CA GLY A 69 -6.28 -28.08 10.76
C GLY A 69 -5.74 -29.17 11.70
N VAL A 70 -5.39 -28.80 12.92
CA VAL A 70 -5.55 -29.69 14.09
C VAL A 70 -6.97 -29.51 14.62
#